data_AF-A0A1M3M848-F1
#
_entry.id   AF-A0A1M3M848-F1
#
_cell.length_a   1.000
_cell.length_b   1.000
_cell.length_c   1.000
_cell.angle_alpha   90.00
_cell.angle_beta   90.00
_cell.angle_gamma   90.00
#
_symmetry.space_group_name_H-M   'P 1'
#
loop_
_entity.id
_entity.type
_entity.pdbx_description
1 polymer ?
#
loop_
_entity_poly.entity_id
_entity_poly.type
_entity_poly.pdbx_seq_one_letter_code
_entity_poly.pdbx_strand_id
1 'polypeptide(L)'
;MEKDYDDILDYTDIDALPIFSEKKKFTELDNYEKMLLRDYIRSAIIEHWEYLNICPNEQDLIEIRKRMMRVVEDEWHILLKNDAILRKFFQDNAAVAINKLEKKTEDSPEKNNYPLSSLD
;
A
#
# COMPACT_ATOMS: atom_id res chain seq x y z
N MET A 1 -16.05 -15.48 -62.15
CA MET A 1 -14.97 -14.73 -61.47
C MET A 1 -15.56 -13.35 -61.26
N GLU A 2 -15.77 -12.86 -60.04
CA GLU A 2 -14.77 -12.57 -59.01
C GLU A 2 -15.30 -12.92 -57.61
N LYS A 3 -14.39 -13.29 -56.72
CA LYS A 3 -14.64 -13.39 -55.28
C LYS A 3 -14.13 -12.08 -54.68
N ASP A 4 -15.01 -11.20 -54.23
CA ASP A 4 -14.59 -10.08 -53.41
C ASP A 4 -14.67 -10.52 -51.94
N TYR A 5 -13.53 -11.03 -51.48
CA TYR A 5 -13.17 -11.06 -50.08
C TYR A 5 -12.97 -9.60 -49.65
N ASP A 6 -13.90 -9.05 -48.88
CA ASP A 6 -13.57 -8.02 -47.88
C ASP A 6 -14.30 -8.40 -46.59
N ASP A 7 -13.94 -9.59 -46.13
CA ASP A 7 -14.01 -9.94 -44.73
C ASP A 7 -12.65 -9.56 -44.12
N ILE A 8 -12.69 -9.01 -42.91
CA ILE A 8 -11.55 -8.85 -41.99
C ILE A 8 -10.68 -7.59 -42.18
N LEU A 9 -11.06 -6.50 -41.50
CA LEU A 9 -10.28 -5.86 -40.41
C LEU A 9 -11.31 -5.13 -39.55
N ASP A 10 -12.10 -5.88 -38.79
CA ASP A 10 -11.90 -6.02 -37.35
C ASP A 10 -11.73 -4.67 -36.65
N TYR A 11 -12.79 -4.31 -35.93
CA TYR A 11 -12.82 -3.23 -34.97
C TYR A 11 -11.62 -3.41 -34.03
N THR A 12 -10.51 -2.73 -34.31
CA THR A 12 -9.55 -2.47 -33.24
C THR A 12 -10.24 -1.49 -32.32
N ASP A 13 -10.95 -2.04 -31.33
CA ASP A 13 -11.49 -1.33 -30.20
C ASP A 13 -10.33 -0.54 -29.62
N ILE A 14 -10.28 0.76 -29.90
CA ILE A 14 -9.13 1.63 -29.54
C ILE A 14 -8.98 1.66 -28.01
N ASP A 15 -10.04 1.28 -27.29
CA ASP A 15 -10.10 1.08 -25.84
C ASP A 15 -9.41 -0.21 -25.35
N ALA A 16 -9.00 -1.12 -26.26
CA ALA A 16 -8.28 -2.36 -25.94
C ALA A 16 -6.75 -2.26 -26.11
N LEU A 17 -6.22 -1.05 -26.36
CA LEU A 17 -4.77 -0.85 -26.41
C LEU A 17 -4.15 -1.09 -25.01
N PRO A 18 -3.04 -1.86 -24.92
CA PRO A 18 -2.41 -2.12 -23.63
C PRO A 18 -1.92 -0.81 -23.01
N ILE A 19 -2.41 -0.49 -21.81
CA ILE A 19 -1.86 0.61 -21.02
C ILE A 19 -0.50 0.17 -20.48
N PHE A 20 0.56 0.80 -20.97
CA PHE A 20 1.91 0.49 -20.55
C PHE A 20 2.25 1.23 -19.26
N SER A 21 2.74 0.49 -18.26
CA SER A 21 3.20 1.12 -17.02
C SER A 21 4.46 1.96 -17.24
N GLU A 22 4.39 3.24 -16.87
CA GLU A 22 5.53 4.15 -16.95
C GLU A 22 6.52 3.86 -15.81
N LYS A 23 7.81 3.71 -16.14
CA LYS A 23 8.84 3.49 -15.13
C LYS A 23 9.23 4.82 -14.49
N LYS A 24 8.93 4.99 -13.20
CA LYS A 24 9.30 6.19 -12.43
C LYS A 24 10.13 5.86 -11.18
N LYS A 25 11.02 6.78 -10.80
CA LYS A 25 11.69 6.81 -9.50
C LYS A 25 10.82 7.57 -8.49
N PHE A 26 11.04 7.34 -7.19
CA PHE A 26 10.30 8.07 -6.16
C PHE A 26 10.48 9.60 -6.24
N THR A 27 11.66 10.06 -6.68
CA THR A 27 11.94 11.49 -6.86
C THR A 27 11.12 12.13 -7.98
N GLU A 28 10.71 11.33 -8.96
CA GLU A 28 9.93 11.76 -10.13
C GLU A 28 8.43 11.81 -9.84
N LEU A 29 7.99 11.26 -8.69
CA LEU A 29 6.60 11.37 -8.25
C LEU A 29 6.26 12.80 -7.85
N ASP A 30 5.06 13.24 -8.20
CA ASP A 30 4.52 14.52 -7.75
C ASP A 30 4.10 14.48 -6.27
N ASN A 31 3.66 15.64 -5.76
CA ASN A 31 3.27 15.75 -4.35
C ASN A 31 1.96 15.00 -4.03
N TYR A 32 1.08 14.84 -5.02
CA TYR A 32 -0.20 14.15 -4.86
C TYR A 32 0.02 12.63 -4.83
N GLU A 33 0.81 12.08 -5.75
CA GLU A 33 1.24 10.67 -5.76
C GLU A 33 1.95 10.33 -4.43
N LYS A 34 2.88 11.19 -3.97
CA LYS A 34 3.55 11.01 -2.67
C LYS A 34 2.59 11.07 -1.48
N MET A 35 1.56 11.92 -1.54
CA MET A 35 0.51 11.99 -0.53
C MET A 35 -0.29 10.69 -0.49
N LEU A 36 -0.70 10.18 -1.64
CA LEU A 36 -1.44 8.93 -1.74
C LEU A 36 -0.63 7.73 -1.24
N LEU A 37 0.66 7.64 -1.59
CA LEU A 37 1.56 6.61 -1.06
C LEU A 37 1.62 6.64 0.47
N ARG A 38 1.74 7.83 1.04
CA ARG A 38 1.79 8.02 2.49
C ARG A 38 0.50 7.56 3.16
N ASP A 39 -0.64 7.89 2.58
CA ASP A 39 -1.94 7.52 3.13
C ASP A 39 -2.21 6.02 2.98
N TYR A 40 -1.75 5.40 1.89
CA TYR A 40 -1.73 3.95 1.73
C TYR A 40 -0.89 3.27 2.83
N ILE A 41 0.35 3.74 3.05
CA ILE A 41 1.25 3.16 4.07
C ILE A 41 0.59 3.18 5.45
N ARG A 42 0.01 4.31 5.83
CA ARG A 42 -0.68 4.46 7.12
C ARG A 42 -1.87 3.53 7.22
N SER A 43 -2.70 3.48 6.19
CA SER A 43 -3.90 2.65 6.15
C SER A 43 -3.54 1.17 6.25
N ALA A 44 -2.54 0.71 5.50
CA ALA A 44 -2.10 -0.69 5.53
C ALA A 44 -1.52 -1.11 6.89
N ILE A 45 -0.83 -0.20 7.60
CA ILE A 45 -0.30 -0.48 8.94
C ILE A 45 -1.42 -0.52 9.98
N ILE A 46 -2.38 0.41 9.90
CA ILE A 46 -3.55 0.41 10.78
C ILE A 46 -4.38 -0.85 10.54
N GLU A 47 -4.64 -1.19 9.28
CA GLU A 47 -5.35 -2.40 8.88
C GLU A 47 -4.68 -3.66 9.46
N HIS A 48 -3.36 -3.78 9.32
CA HIS A 48 -2.60 -4.89 9.88
C HIS A 48 -2.76 -4.99 11.41
N TRP A 49 -2.68 -3.85 12.11
CA TRP A 49 -2.89 -3.79 13.55
C TRP A 49 -4.33 -4.14 13.93
N GLU A 50 -5.34 -3.65 13.23
CA GLU A 50 -6.75 -3.93 13.52
C GLU A 50 -7.10 -5.41 13.34
N TYR A 51 -6.51 -6.09 12.35
CA TYR A 51 -6.77 -7.51 12.11
C TYR A 51 -6.00 -8.44 13.04
N LEU A 52 -4.75 -8.13 13.38
CA LEU A 52 -3.87 -9.03 14.14
C LEU A 52 -3.63 -8.59 15.59
N ASN A 53 -4.00 -7.36 15.94
CA ASN A 53 -3.76 -6.70 17.22
C ASN A 53 -2.27 -6.71 17.64
N ILE A 54 -1.37 -6.70 16.64
CA ILE A 54 0.09 -6.77 16.78
C ILE A 54 0.75 -5.80 15.79
N CYS A 55 1.87 -5.18 16.17
CA CYS A 55 2.65 -4.29 15.31
C CYS A 55 3.26 -5.09 14.15
N PRO A 56 3.18 -4.61 12.90
CA PRO A 56 3.82 -5.29 11.78
C PRO A 56 5.33 -5.41 12.01
N ASN A 57 5.86 -6.61 11.86
CA ASN A 57 7.29 -6.87 11.93
C ASN A 57 7.99 -6.49 10.61
N GLU A 58 9.31 -6.67 10.53
CA GLU A 58 10.08 -6.32 9.32
C GLU A 58 9.59 -7.05 8.06
N GLN A 59 9.20 -8.33 8.18
CA GLN A 59 8.69 -9.11 7.06
C GLN A 59 7.31 -8.60 6.62
N ASP A 60 6.43 -8.24 7.55
CA ASP A 60 5.12 -7.65 7.24
C ASP A 60 5.30 -6.31 6.51
N LEU A 61 6.23 -5.48 6.95
CA LEU A 61 6.56 -4.21 6.30
C LEU A 61 7.09 -4.41 4.87
N ILE A 62 7.88 -5.46 4.64
CA ILE A 62 8.33 -5.83 3.29
C ILE A 62 7.15 -6.20 2.39
N GLU A 63 6.20 -7.00 2.88
CA GLU A 63 5.02 -7.40 2.11
C GLU A 63 4.07 -6.23 1.88
N ILE A 64 3.82 -5.38 2.88
CA ILE A 64 3.02 -4.15 2.74
C ILE A 64 3.62 -3.25 1.66
N ARG A 65 4.95 -3.07 1.64
CA ARG A 65 5.63 -2.27 0.62
C ARG A 65 5.51 -2.90 -0.77
N LYS A 66 5.63 -4.24 -0.90
CA LYS A 66 5.42 -4.92 -2.18
C LYS A 66 3.98 -4.72 -2.68
N ARG A 67 2.99 -4.85 -1.79
CA ARG A 67 1.57 -4.60 -2.12
C ARG A 67 1.34 -3.17 -2.55
N MET A 68 1.91 -2.19 -1.84
CA MET A 68 1.88 -0.78 -2.23
C MET A 68 2.40 -0.56 -3.65
N MET A 69 3.54 -1.16 -3.99
CA MET A 69 4.10 -1.02 -5.34
C MET A 69 3.21 -1.63 -6.42
N ARG A 70 2.56 -2.77 -6.15
CA ARG A 70 1.59 -3.38 -7.07
C ARG A 70 0.38 -2.47 -7.29
N VAL A 71 -0.16 -1.89 -6.23
CA VAL A 71 -1.29 -0.94 -6.33
C VAL A 71 -0.92 0.26 -7.21
N VAL A 72 0.30 0.79 -7.09
CA VAL A 72 0.77 1.90 -7.94
C VAL A 72 0.91 1.48 -9.40
N GLU A 73 1.34 0.24 -9.65
CA GLU A 73 1.43 -0.32 -11.00
C GLU A 73 0.04 -0.58 -11.61
N ASP A 74 -0.88 -1.14 -10.84
CA ASP A 74 -2.20 -1.54 -11.28
C ASP A 74 -3.16 -0.34 -11.44
N GLU A 75 -3.16 0.58 -10.48
CA GLU A 75 -4.10 1.71 -10.44
C GLU A 75 -3.57 2.98 -11.11
N TRP A 76 -2.26 3.26 -11.00
CA TRP A 76 -1.67 4.49 -11.55
C TRP A 76 -0.87 4.23 -12.82
N HIS A 77 -0.74 2.96 -13.23
CA HIS A 77 0.07 2.55 -14.37
C HIS A 77 1.51 3.07 -14.24
N ILE A 78 2.06 3.04 -13.03
CA ILE A 78 3.43 3.45 -12.74
C ILE A 78 4.20 2.26 -12.19
N LEU A 79 5.22 1.82 -12.93
CA LEU A 79 6.19 0.86 -12.42
C LEU A 79 7.20 1.61 -11.54
N LEU A 80 6.86 1.74 -10.26
CA LEU A 80 7.68 2.46 -9.29
C LEU A 80 8.99 1.71 -9.00
N LYS A 81 10.12 2.41 -9.04
CA LYS A 81 11.42 1.81 -8.70
C LYS A 81 11.54 1.60 -7.19
N ASN A 82 11.88 0.37 -6.77
CA ASN A 82 12.26 0.07 -5.38
C ASN A 82 13.69 0.57 -5.06
N ASP A 83 13.89 1.88 -5.10
CA ASP A 83 15.16 2.51 -4.77
C ASP A 83 15.29 2.78 -3.25
N ALA A 84 16.48 3.23 -2.83
CA ALA A 84 16.75 3.51 -1.42
C ALA A 84 15.90 4.65 -0.87
N ILE A 85 15.47 5.58 -1.73
CA ILE A 85 14.68 6.75 -1.34
C ILE A 85 13.24 6.32 -1.02
N LEU A 86 12.63 5.48 -1.87
CA LEU A 86 11.33 4.87 -1.62
C LEU A 86 11.36 4.05 -0.33
N ARG A 87 12.39 3.22 -0.14
CA ARG A 87 12.52 2.39 1.08
C ARG A 87 12.59 3.25 2.34
N LYS A 88 13.39 4.32 2.31
CA LYS A 88 13.50 5.24 3.44
C LYS A 88 12.18 5.97 3.69
N PHE A 89 11.54 6.50 2.64
CA PHE A 89 10.23 7.13 2.75
C PHE A 89 9.18 6.20 3.35
N PHE A 90 9.18 4.94 2.94
CA PHE A 90 8.29 3.92 3.50
C PHE A 90 8.57 3.69 4.97
N GLN A 91 9.84 3.47 5.35
CA GLN A 91 10.25 3.22 6.73
C GLN A 91 9.91 4.40 7.66
N ASP A 92 10.18 5.63 7.23
CA ASP A 92 9.91 6.84 8.02
C ASP A 92 8.40 6.98 8.30
N ASN A 93 7.55 6.78 7.29
CA ASN A 93 6.10 6.86 7.46
C ASN A 93 5.53 5.67 8.24
N ALA A 94 6.11 4.48 8.06
CA ALA A 94 5.72 3.30 8.80
C ALA A 94 6.01 3.45 10.30
N ALA A 95 7.21 3.92 10.64
CA ALA A 95 7.60 4.21 12.02
C ALA A 95 6.65 5.24 12.65
N VAL A 96 6.26 6.30 11.93
CA VAL A 96 5.30 7.29 12.45
C VAL A 96 3.93 6.66 12.71
N ALA A 97 3.46 5.77 11.84
CA ALA A 97 2.18 5.08 12.02
C ALA A 97 2.22 4.12 13.22
N ILE A 98 3.27 3.30 13.32
CA ILE A 98 3.49 2.36 14.42
C ILE A 98 3.58 3.09 15.77
N ASN A 99 4.41 4.13 15.88
CA ASN A 99 4.54 4.93 17.10
C ASN A 99 3.21 5.55 17.55
N LYS A 100 2.30 5.88 16.61
CA LYS A 100 0.96 6.38 16.94
C LYS A 100 0.05 5.28 17.48
N LEU A 101 0.17 4.05 16.98
CA LEU A 101 -0.58 2.88 17.46
C LEU A 101 -0.12 2.46 18.86
N GLU A 102 1.19 2.44 19.09
CA GLU A 102 1.78 2.10 20.39
C GLU A 102 1.32 3.08 21.48
N LYS A 103 1.38 4.40 21.22
CA LYS A 103 0.90 5.42 22.17
C LYS A 103 -0.59 5.30 22.49
N LYS A 104 -1.44 4.99 21.50
CA LYS A 104 -2.89 4.78 21.72
C LYS A 104 -3.17 3.57 22.62
N THR A 105 -2.30 2.56 22.56
CA THR A 105 -2.42 1.33 23.35
C THR A 105 -1.94 1.57 24.78
N GLU A 106 -0.92 2.41 24.98
CA GLU A 106 -0.43 2.81 26.31
C GLU A 106 -1.39 3.75 27.06
N ASP A 107 -2.07 4.65 26.35
CA ASP A 107 -3.05 5.59 26.94
C ASP A 107 -4.43 4.95 27.22
N SER A 108 -4.63 3.65 26.96
CA SER A 108 -5.89 2.96 27.30
C SER A 108 -5.90 2.55 28.79
N PRO A 109 -6.82 3.11 29.62
CA PRO A 109 -6.93 2.77 31.04
C PRO A 109 -7.70 1.45 31.22
N GLU A 110 -7.18 0.34 30.71
CA GLU A 110 -7.67 -1.01 31.03
C GLU A 110 -6.52 -1.93 31.43
N LYS A 111 -5.89 -1.57 32.55
CA LYS A 111 -5.35 -2.55 33.49
C LYS A 111 -5.92 -2.25 34.87
N ASN A 112 -7.22 -2.43 35.02
CA ASN A 112 -7.81 -2.59 36.34
C ASN A 112 -7.29 -3.90 36.92
N ASN A 113 -6.28 -3.73 37.77
CA ASN A 113 -5.95 -4.66 38.84
C ASN A 113 -7.25 -5.05 39.57
N TYR A 114 -7.74 -6.26 39.37
CA TYR A 114 -8.53 -6.93 40.38
C TYR A 114 -7.57 -7.82 41.18
N PRO A 115 -7.21 -7.45 42.43
CA PRO A 115 -6.66 -8.45 43.33
C PRO A 115 -7.77 -9.47 43.62
N LEU A 116 -7.59 -10.69 43.15
CA LEU A 116 -8.31 -11.88 43.61
C LEU A 116 -7.86 -12.18 45.05
N SER A 117 -8.30 -11.35 46.00
CA SER A 117 -8.21 -11.66 47.42
C SER A 117 -9.41 -11.03 48.13
N SER A 118 -10.13 -11.88 48.85
CA SER A 118 -11.22 -11.55 49.79
C SER A 118 -12.63 -11.51 49.20
N LEU A 119 -13.15 -12.70 48.90
CA LEU A 119 -14.51 -13.03 49.33
C LEU A 119 -14.36 -14.08 50.44
N ASP A 120 -14.79 -13.68 51.63
CA ASP A 120 -14.88 -14.49 52.85
C ASP A 120 -15.78 -15.72 52.69
#